data_AF-A0AAV5JQ47-F1
#
_entry.id   AF-A0AAV5JQ47-F1
#
_cell.length_a   1.000
_cell.length_b   1.000
_cell.length_c   1.000
_cell.angle_alpha   90.00
_cell.angle_beta   90.00
_cell.angle_gamma   90.00
#
_symmetry.space_group_name_H-M   'P 1'
#
loop_
_entity.id
_entity.type
_entity.pdbx_description
1 polymer ?
#
loop_
_entity_poly.entity_id
_entity_poly.type
_entity_poly.pdbx_seq_one_letter_code
_entity_poly.pdbx_strand_id
1 'polypeptide(L)'
;MRECLRSLKQNHKGDDAKVKRAFQTLLTYIGNVAKNPDEEKFRKIRLTNQTFQDRVGALKGGIEFLELCGFEKVEDDEFLFLSRNKVDMAVLNSAGSELNSAINNPFFGVL
;
A
#
# COMPACT_ATOMS: atom_id res chain seq x y z
N MET A 1 -6.48 2.10 8.42
CA MET A 1 -6.28 2.05 6.95
C MET A 1 -6.95 3.20 6.23
N ARG A 2 -8.28 3.36 6.31
CA ARG A 2 -9.01 4.46 5.66
C ARG A 2 -8.43 5.83 5.96
N GLU A 3 -8.11 6.09 7.22
CA GLU A 3 -7.47 7.33 7.67
C GLU A 3 -6.10 7.59 7.05
N CYS A 4 -5.29 6.53 6.87
CA CYS A 4 -3.99 6.60 6.21
C CYS A 4 -4.16 6.98 4.73
N LEU A 5 -5.10 6.33 4.03
CA LEU A 5 -5.39 6.64 2.62
C LEU A 5 -5.99 8.05 2.46
N ARG A 6 -6.86 8.48 3.39
CA ARG A 6 -7.41 9.84 3.43
C ARG A 6 -6.28 10.86 3.60
N SER A 7 -5.39 10.64 4.57
CA SER A 7 -4.24 11.51 4.82
C SER A 7 -3.28 11.55 3.64
N LEU A 8 -3.01 10.41 3.00
CA LEU A 8 -2.21 10.33 1.78
C LEU A 8 -2.84 11.20 0.68
N LYS A 9 -4.13 11.04 0.39
CA LYS A 9 -4.83 11.89 -0.60
C LYS A 9 -4.77 13.37 -0.23
N GLN A 10 -4.98 13.72 1.04
CA GLN A 10 -4.99 15.11 1.50
C GLN A 10 -3.61 15.77 1.46
N ASN A 11 -2.53 15.03 1.70
CA ASN A 11 -1.15 15.53 1.62
C ASN A 11 -0.67 15.76 0.17
N HIS A 12 -1.35 15.16 -0.81
CA HIS A 12 -1.03 15.27 -2.23
C HIS A 12 -2.20 15.87 -3.03
N LYS A 13 -2.94 16.80 -2.42
CA LYS A 13 -4.01 17.56 -3.08
C LYS A 13 -3.48 18.27 -4.32
N GLY A 14 -4.20 18.13 -5.44
CA GLY A 14 -3.81 18.72 -6.73
C GLY A 14 -3.10 17.75 -7.68
N ASP A 15 -2.75 16.54 -7.23
CA ASP A 15 -2.20 15.49 -8.08
C ASP A 15 -2.97 14.17 -7.92
N ASP A 16 -4.27 14.22 -8.25
CA ASP A 16 -5.18 13.08 -8.17
C ASP A 16 -4.71 11.89 -9.02
N ALA A 17 -4.03 12.17 -10.14
CA ALA A 17 -3.46 11.14 -11.01
C ALA A 17 -2.35 10.36 -10.30
N LYS A 18 -1.44 11.05 -9.60
CA LYS A 18 -0.38 10.40 -8.81
C LYS A 18 -0.97 9.63 -7.63
N VAL A 19 -1.91 10.19 -6.89
CA VAL A 19 -2.61 9.51 -5.78
C VAL A 19 -3.30 8.24 -6.28
N LYS A 20 -4.02 8.31 -7.40
CA LYS A 20 -4.68 7.14 -8.00
C LYS A 20 -3.69 6.04 -8.39
N ARG A 21 -2.56 6.40 -9.02
CA ARG A 21 -1.49 5.43 -9.35
C ARG A 21 -0.90 4.77 -8.10
N ALA A 22 -0.75 5.53 -7.02
CA ALA A 22 -0.28 5.01 -5.73
C ALA A 22 -1.25 3.96 -5.19
N PHE A 23 -2.54 4.27 -5.13
CA PHE A 23 -3.56 3.34 -4.64
C PHE A 23 -3.65 2.09 -5.51
N GLN A 24 -3.54 2.21 -6.83
CA GLN A 24 -3.49 1.05 -7.72
C GLN A 24 -2.26 0.17 -7.48
N THR A 25 -1.11 0.78 -7.18
CA THR A 25 0.13 0.05 -6.91
C THR A 25 0.06 -0.65 -5.55
N LEU A 26 -0.45 0.03 -4.52
CA LEU A 26 -0.74 -0.58 -3.21
C LEU A 26 -1.73 -1.74 -3.34
N LEU A 27 -2.82 -1.56 -4.09
CA LEU A 27 -3.81 -2.62 -4.34
C LEU A 27 -3.19 -3.82 -5.04
N THR A 28 -2.23 -3.60 -5.94
CA THR A 28 -1.48 -4.68 -6.58
C THR A 28 -0.65 -5.45 -5.57
N TYR A 29 0.10 -4.79 -4.69
CA TYR A 29 0.90 -5.48 -3.66
C TYR A 29 0.01 -6.29 -2.72
N ILE A 30 -1.03 -5.69 -2.15
CA ILE A 30 -1.96 -6.36 -1.24
C ILE A 30 -2.67 -7.53 -1.94
N GLY A 31 -3.17 -7.32 -3.16
CA GLY A 31 -3.86 -8.33 -3.94
C GLY A 31 -2.97 -9.52 -4.34
N ASN A 32 -1.68 -9.28 -4.62
CA ASN A 32 -0.73 -10.33 -4.94
C ASN A 32 -0.46 -11.24 -3.73
N VAL A 33 -0.25 -10.66 -2.55
CA VAL A 33 -0.10 -11.42 -1.31
C VAL A 33 -1.39 -12.19 -0.99
N ALA A 34 -2.55 -11.54 -1.05
CA ALA A 34 -3.82 -12.18 -0.72
C ALA A 34 -4.14 -13.38 -1.65
N LYS A 35 -3.76 -13.30 -2.94
CA LYS A 35 -3.97 -14.38 -3.90
C LYS A 35 -2.95 -15.52 -3.75
N ASN A 36 -1.71 -15.19 -3.42
CA ASN A 36 -0.61 -16.15 -3.36
C ASN A 36 0.24 -15.91 -2.10
N PRO A 37 -0.31 -16.18 -0.90
CA PRO A 37 0.32 -15.81 0.36
C PRO A 37 1.60 -16.59 0.65
N ASP A 38 1.86 -17.69 -0.04
CA ASP A 38 3.06 -18.52 0.10
C ASP A 38 4.20 -18.10 -0.82
N GLU A 39 3.92 -17.32 -1.86
CA GLU A 39 4.90 -16.86 -2.84
C GLU A 39 5.67 -15.62 -2.34
N GLU A 40 6.94 -15.82 -1.99
CA GLU A 40 7.76 -14.83 -1.26
C GLU A 40 8.00 -13.54 -2.05
N LYS A 41 8.16 -13.64 -3.38
CA LYS A 41 8.38 -12.45 -4.23
C LYS A 41 7.23 -11.43 -4.13
N PHE A 42 6.03 -11.84 -3.72
CA PHE A 42 4.90 -10.94 -3.49
C PHE A 42 4.90 -10.30 -2.10
N ARG A 43 5.62 -10.90 -1.15
CA ARG A 43 5.76 -10.41 0.22
C ARG A 43 7.03 -9.59 0.44
N LYS A 44 7.92 -9.46 -0.56
CA LYS A 44 9.16 -8.67 -0.48
C LYS A 44 9.15 -7.54 -1.51
N ILE A 45 9.36 -6.31 -1.06
CA ILE A 45 9.40 -5.11 -1.89
C ILE A 45 10.72 -4.39 -1.65
N ARG A 46 11.50 -4.13 -2.71
CA ARG A 46 12.76 -3.40 -2.60
C ARG A 46 12.51 -1.90 -2.51
N LEU A 47 12.97 -1.26 -1.44
CA LEU A 47 12.77 0.16 -1.21
C LEU A 47 13.50 1.00 -2.25
N THR A 48 14.65 0.56 -2.79
CA THR A 48 15.34 1.30 -3.85
C THR A 48 14.72 1.15 -5.25
N ASN A 49 13.63 0.37 -5.41
CA ASN A 49 13.03 0.19 -6.72
C ASN A 49 12.40 1.51 -7.20
N GLN A 50 12.80 2.00 -8.37
CA GLN A 50 12.36 3.31 -8.87
C GLN A 50 10.84 3.39 -9.04
N THR A 51 10.20 2.33 -9.55
CA THR A 51 8.74 2.30 -9.70
C THR A 51 8.02 2.34 -8.35
N PHE A 52 8.55 1.64 -7.35
CA PHE A 52 8.05 1.71 -5.99
C PHE A 52 8.22 3.13 -5.42
N GLN A 53 9.40 3.73 -5.57
CA GLN A 53 9.68 5.08 -5.08
C GLN A 53 8.76 6.12 -5.72
N ASP A 54 8.63 6.13 -7.05
CA ASP A 54 7.83 7.10 -7.78
C ASP A 54 6.33 7.02 -7.41
N ARG A 55 5.85 5.81 -7.11
CA ARG A 55 4.41 5.55 -6.93
C ARG A 55 3.97 5.43 -5.47
N VAL A 56 4.85 5.04 -4.56
CA VAL A 56 4.49 4.72 -3.17
C VAL A 56 5.50 5.31 -2.20
N GLY A 57 6.80 5.04 -2.40
CA GLY A 57 7.86 5.43 -1.46
C GLY A 57 7.99 6.95 -1.26
N ALA A 58 7.80 7.74 -2.33
CA ALA A 58 7.87 9.20 -2.27
C ALA A 58 6.59 9.87 -1.74
N LEU A 59 5.52 9.12 -1.50
CA LEU A 59 4.26 9.66 -0.99
C LEU A 59 4.18 9.47 0.52
N LYS A 60 4.06 10.58 1.26
CA LYS A 60 3.74 10.54 2.69
C LYS A 60 2.49 9.68 2.94
N GLY A 61 2.63 8.62 3.74
CA GLY A 61 1.59 7.62 4.01
C GLY A 61 1.64 6.35 3.14
N GLY A 62 2.50 6.29 2.11
CA GLY A 62 2.59 5.12 1.23
C GLY A 62 3.21 3.90 1.91
N ILE A 63 4.37 4.10 2.56
CA ILE A 63 5.03 3.05 3.36
C ILE A 63 4.22 2.71 4.61
N GLU A 64 3.70 3.74 5.31
CA GLU A 64 2.85 3.57 6.49
C GLU A 64 1.63 2.67 6.21
N PHE A 65 1.04 2.79 5.02
CA PHE A 65 -0.07 1.90 4.63
C PHE A 65 0.36 0.43 4.51
N LEU A 66 1.55 0.15 3.98
CA LEU A 66 2.09 -1.21 3.88
C LEU A 66 2.42 -1.75 5.29
N GLU A 67 2.95 -0.92 6.17
CA GLU A 67 3.20 -1.28 7.57
C GLU A 67 1.89 -1.63 8.31
N LEU A 68 0.81 -0.88 8.06
CA LEU A 68 -0.53 -1.24 8.57
C LEU A 68 -1.07 -2.56 8.01
N CYS A 69 -0.55 -3.03 6.87
CA CYS A 69 -0.89 -4.34 6.30
C CYS A 69 0.02 -5.47 6.80
N GLY A 70 0.98 -5.15 7.69
CA GLY A 70 1.91 -6.11 8.30
C GLY A 70 3.28 -6.20 7.64
N PHE A 71 3.60 -5.37 6.65
CA PHE A 71 4.96 -5.28 6.12
C PHE A 71 5.87 -4.61 7.13
N GLU A 72 7.12 -5.03 7.20
CA GLU A 72 8.14 -4.45 8.07
C GLU A 72 9.39 -4.13 7.29
N LYS A 73 10.09 -3.07 7.68
CA LYS A 73 11.40 -2.78 7.10
C LYS A 73 12.42 -3.79 7.62
N VAL A 74 13.23 -4.32 6.72
CA VAL A 74 14.26 -5.33 7.01
C VAL A 74 15.52 -5.03 6.22
N GLU A 75 16.63 -5.67 6.60
CA GLU A 75 17.93 -5.54 5.93
C GLU A 75 18.35 -4.06 5.86
N ASP A 76 18.46 -3.41 7.03
CA ASP A 76 18.84 -1.99 7.16
C ASP A 76 17.98 -1.03 6.30
N ASP A 77 16.67 -1.22 6.33
CA ASP A 77 15.70 -0.45 5.52
C ASP A 77 15.92 -0.59 4.00
N GLU A 78 16.48 -1.70 3.52
CA GLU A 78 16.59 -2.00 2.08
C GLU A 78 15.28 -2.56 1.50
N PHE A 79 14.51 -3.31 2.31
CA PHE A 79 13.27 -3.95 1.88
C PHE A 79 12.12 -3.73 2.85
N LEU A 80 10.91 -3.75 2.32
CA LEU A 80 9.70 -4.08 3.07
C LEU A 80 9.40 -5.56 2.89
N PHE A 81 9.19 -6.27 3.99
CA PHE A 81 8.91 -7.70 4.00
C PHE A 81 7.72 -8.04 4.87
N LEU A 82 6.80 -8.85 4.34
CA LEU A 82 5.68 -9.42 5.09
C LEU A 82 5.98 -10.90 5.39
N SER A 83 6.33 -11.19 6.63
CA SER A 83 6.60 -12.57 7.05
C SER A 83 5.36 -13.44 6.89
N ARG A 84 5.52 -14.71 6.46
CA ARG A 84 4.40 -15.63 6.19
C ARG A 84 3.46 -15.81 7.39
N ASN A 85 4.02 -15.86 8.60
CA ASN A 85 3.27 -15.97 9.86
C ASN A 85 2.52 -14.69 10.26
N LYS A 86 2.84 -13.54 9.65
CA LYS A 86 2.16 -12.25 9.87
C LYS A 86 1.12 -11.94 8.80
N VAL A 87 0.93 -12.82 7.82
CA VAL A 87 -0.12 -12.67 6.80
C VAL A 87 -1.48 -12.82 7.47
N ASP A 88 -2.19 -11.70 7.62
CA ASP A 88 -3.56 -11.66 8.12
C ASP A 88 -4.52 -11.36 6.95
N MET A 89 -5.29 -12.38 6.56
CA MET A 89 -6.23 -12.25 5.44
C MET A 89 -7.37 -11.27 5.72
N ALA A 90 -7.79 -11.09 6.97
CA ALA A 90 -8.80 -10.10 7.31
C ALA A 90 -8.25 -8.70 7.08
N VAL A 91 -7.02 -8.44 7.51
CA VAL A 91 -6.31 -7.18 7.27
C VAL A 91 -6.13 -6.92 5.77
N LEU A 92 -5.65 -7.90 5.00
CA LEU A 92 -5.44 -7.75 3.55
C LEU A 92 -6.76 -7.50 2.80
N ASN A 93 -7.84 -8.19 3.18
CA ASN A 93 -9.16 -7.99 2.58
C ASN A 93 -9.73 -6.60 2.91
N SER A 94 -9.59 -6.14 4.16
CA SER A 94 -9.96 -4.78 4.55
C SER A 94 -9.14 -3.73 3.79
N ALA A 95 -7.82 -3.92 3.66
CA ALA A 95 -6.93 -3.04 2.91
C ALA A 95 -7.34 -2.94 1.43
N GLY A 96 -7.60 -4.09 0.80
CA GLY A 96 -8.06 -4.15 -0.59
C GLY A 96 -9.39 -3.45 -0.80
N SER A 97 -10.35 -3.63 0.11
CA SER A 97 -11.66 -2.96 0.07
C SER A 97 -11.53 -1.43 0.18
N GLU A 98 -10.73 -0.95 1.14
CA GLU A 98 -10.49 0.49 1.34
C GLU A 98 -9.77 1.13 0.14
N LEU A 99 -8.78 0.45 -0.43
CA LEU A 99 -8.10 0.89 -1.66
C LEU A 99 -9.04 0.93 -2.85
N ASN A 100 -9.88 -0.09 -3.01
CA ASN A 100 -10.86 -0.14 -4.10
C ASN A 100 -11.91 0.98 -3.96
N SER A 101 -12.36 1.26 -2.74
CA SER A 101 -13.21 2.41 -2.42
C SER A 101 -12.50 3.72 -2.78
N ALA A 102 -11.23 3.87 -2.38
CA ALA A 102 -10.44 5.07 -2.66
C ALA A 102 -10.20 5.36 -4.15
N ILE A 103 -10.09 4.32 -4.97
CA ILE A 103 -9.86 4.43 -6.42
C ILE A 103 -11.15 4.78 -7.17
N ASN A 104 -12.29 4.23 -6.75
CA ASN A 104 -13.54 4.29 -7.50
C ASN A 104 -14.56 5.29 -6.94
N ASN A 105 -14.40 5.77 -5.71
CA ASN A 105 -15.30 6.72 -5.09
C ASN A 105 -14.77 8.16 -5.22
N PRO A 106 -15.41 9.05 -6.00
CA PRO A 106 -14.99 10.44 -6.14
C PRO A 106 -15.04 11.22 -4.83
N PHE A 107 -15.86 10.79 -3.87
CA PHE A 107 -15.99 11.39 -2.54
C PHE A 107 -15.07 10.76 -1.49
N PHE A 108 -14.16 9.86 -1.87
CA PHE A 108 -13.23 9.27 -0.90
C PHE A 108 -12.36 10.35 -0.24
N GLY A 109 -12.36 10.38 1.09
CA GLY A 109 -11.60 11.34 1.90
C GLY A 109 -12.19 12.77 1.94
N VAL A 110 -13.42 12.95 1.46
CA VAL A 110 -14.25 14.15 1.70
C VAL A 110 -14.97 13.93 3.03
N LEU A 111 -14.83 14.90 3.96
CA LEU A 111 -15.07 14.85 5.42
C LEU A 111 -13.79 14.67 6.22
#